data_AF-A0A436BNK8-F1
#
_entry.id   AF-A0A436BNK8-F1
#
_cell.length_a   1.000
_cell.length_b   1.000
_cell.length_c   1.000
_cell.angle_alpha   90.00
_cell.angle_beta   90.00
_cell.angle_gamma   90.00
#
_symmetry.space_group_name_H-M   'P 1'
#
loop_
_entity.id
_entity.type
_entity.pdbx_description
1 polymer ?
#
loop_
_entity_poly.entity_id
_entity_poly.type
_entity_poly.pdbx_seq_one_letter_code
_entity_poly.pdbx_strand_id
1 'polypeptide(L)'
;MDFSAVNWLAVVAAAIVAWLFGAAWYMSLSKAWLKAAKLDPATMKKSPLPFVVSFIAELVMATIMALVVGAMTGGEPTWLAGLVFGFVLWLGFVATTLSVNHRYENFGWDLTLIDGGHWLGVLLIIGAVIGWFGAVAS
;
A
#
# COMPACT_ATOMS: atom_id res chain seq x y z
N MET A 1 -5.46 -18.83 -9.66
CA MET A 1 -4.32 -17.89 -9.58
C MET A 1 -3.06 -18.72 -9.66
N ASP A 2 -2.22 -18.46 -10.68
CA ASP A 2 -0.98 -19.20 -10.90
C ASP A 2 0.19 -18.47 -10.20
N PHE A 3 0.71 -19.08 -9.13
CA PHE A 3 1.82 -18.51 -8.36
C PHE A 3 3.19 -18.80 -8.99
N SER A 4 3.26 -19.70 -9.99
CA SER A 4 4.52 -20.01 -10.68
C SER A 4 4.96 -18.86 -11.59
N ALA A 5 4.02 -18.04 -12.05
CA ALA A 5 4.26 -16.84 -12.86
C ALA A 5 4.61 -15.58 -12.03
N VAL A 6 4.71 -15.68 -10.70
CA VAL A 6 5.01 -14.53 -9.83
C VAL A 6 6.51 -14.30 -9.76
N ASN A 7 6.93 -13.09 -10.13
CA ASN A 7 8.30 -12.62 -9.89
C ASN A 7 8.47 -12.26 -8.40
N TRP A 8 8.93 -13.22 -7.59
CA TRP A 8 9.10 -13.03 -6.15
C TRP A 8 10.12 -11.94 -5.79
N LEU A 9 11.11 -11.69 -6.66
CA LEU A 9 12.04 -10.57 -6.47
C LEU A 9 11.31 -9.23 -6.60
N ALA A 10 10.41 -9.10 -7.59
CA ALA A 10 9.58 -7.92 -7.75
C ALA A 10 8.64 -7.70 -6.56
N VAL A 11 8.06 -8.77 -6.02
CA VAL A 11 7.17 -8.72 -4.84
C VAL A 11 7.92 -8.20 -3.61
N VAL A 12 9.09 -8.75 -3.31
CA VAL A 12 9.90 -8.31 -2.16
C VAL A 12 10.39 -6.87 -2.36
N ALA A 13 10.86 -6.52 -3.56
CA ALA A 13 11.30 -5.16 -3.88
C ALA A 13 10.15 -4.16 -3.74
N ALA A 14 8.95 -4.47 -4.26
CA ALA A 14 7.77 -3.64 -4.15
C ALA A 14 7.38 -3.38 -2.70
N ALA A 15 7.35 -4.43 -1.86
CA ALA A 15 7.05 -4.32 -0.44
C ALA A 15 8.07 -3.45 0.30
N ILE A 16 9.37 -3.60 0.03
CA ILE A 16 10.41 -2.78 0.66
C ILE A 16 10.25 -1.31 0.29
N VAL A 17 10.07 -1.00 -1.00
CA VAL A 17 9.97 0.40 -1.47
C VAL A 17 8.70 1.06 -0.94
N ALA A 18 7.57 0.36 -0.94
CA ALA A 18 6.33 0.86 -0.37
C ALA A 18 6.42 1.09 1.14
N TRP A 19 7.17 0.23 1.85
CA TRP A 19 7.26 0.30 3.31
C TRP A 19 8.13 1.47 3.75
N LEU A 20 9.22 1.69 3.02
CA LEU A 20 10.06 2.89 3.19
C LEU A 20 9.29 4.16 2.83
N PHE A 21 8.44 4.13 1.80
CA PHE A 21 7.55 5.24 1.48
C PHE A 21 6.57 5.51 2.64
N GLY A 22 5.96 4.49 3.22
CA GLY A 22 5.06 4.64 4.35
C GLY A 22 5.74 5.27 5.57
N ALA A 23 6.95 4.82 5.89
CA ALA A 23 7.77 5.45 6.91
C ALA A 23 8.03 6.93 6.61
N ALA A 24 8.44 7.27 5.37
CA ALA A 24 8.67 8.65 4.97
C ALA A 24 7.40 9.53 5.02
N TRP A 25 6.26 8.99 4.60
CA TRP A 25 4.96 9.66 4.62
C TRP A 25 4.55 10.03 6.06
N TYR A 26 4.55 9.08 6.99
CA TYR A 26 4.14 9.34 8.36
C TYR A 26 5.19 10.12 9.16
N MET A 27 6.48 10.05 8.81
CA MET A 27 7.49 10.96 9.37
C MET A 27 7.24 12.41 8.94
N SER A 28 7.02 12.65 7.65
CA SER A 28 6.82 13.99 7.09
C SER A 28 5.50 14.64 7.54
N LEU A 29 4.42 13.87 7.66
CA LEU A 29 3.10 14.34 8.08
C LEU A 29 2.80 14.08 9.57
N SER A 30 3.81 13.71 10.37
CA SER A 30 3.66 13.26 11.75
C SER A 30 2.74 14.14 12.60
N LYS A 31 2.95 15.46 12.62
CA LYS A 31 2.14 16.39 13.41
C LYS A 31 0.66 16.40 12.98
N ALA A 32 0.41 16.42 11.67
CA ALA A 32 -0.94 16.45 11.13
C ALA A 32 -1.64 15.12 11.40
N TRP A 33 -0.94 14.00 11.21
CA TRP A 33 -1.45 12.67 11.48
C TRP A 33 -1.79 12.47 12.97
N LEU A 34 -0.89 12.81 13.89
CA LEU A 34 -1.13 12.69 15.33
C LEU A 34 -2.37 13.48 15.77
N LYS A 35 -2.53 14.70 15.27
CA LYS A 35 -3.72 15.53 15.53
C LYS A 35 -4.98 14.88 14.97
N ALA A 36 -4.94 14.40 13.73
CA ALA A 36 -6.09 13.81 13.06
C ALA A 36 -6.51 12.47 13.70
N ALA A 37 -5.54 11.66 14.11
CA ALA A 37 -5.70 10.39 14.82
C ALA A 37 -6.01 10.57 16.31
N LYS A 38 -6.02 11.81 16.83
CA LYS A 38 -6.27 12.15 18.25
C LYS A 38 -5.31 11.43 19.20
N LEU A 39 -4.05 11.25 18.78
CA LEU A 39 -3.01 10.57 19.56
C LEU A 39 -2.11 11.60 20.26
N ASP A 40 -1.83 11.34 21.53
CA ASP A 40 -0.85 12.11 22.31
C ASP A 40 0.53 11.42 22.28
N PRO A 41 1.55 12.03 21.65
CA PRO A 41 2.90 11.48 21.61
C PRO A 41 3.49 11.17 22.99
N ALA A 42 3.09 11.89 24.04
CA ALA A 42 3.62 11.70 25.39
C ALA A 42 3.16 10.37 26.02
N THR A 43 2.04 9.81 25.55
CA THR A 43 1.45 8.57 26.08
C THR A 43 1.70 7.36 25.17
N MET A 44 2.24 7.57 23.97
CA MET A 44 2.52 6.51 23.02
C MET A 44 3.69 5.62 23.46
N LYS A 45 3.45 4.30 23.44
CA LYS A 45 4.50 3.30 23.68
C LYS A 45 5.32 3.10 22.41
N LYS A 46 6.64 3.08 22.55
CA LYS A 46 7.54 2.67 21.47
C LYS A 46 7.46 1.15 21.33
N SER A 47 6.94 0.69 20.20
CA SER A 47 6.89 -0.73 19.85
C SER A 47 7.35 -0.92 18.40
N PRO A 48 8.22 -1.90 18.11
CA PRO A 48 8.56 -2.25 16.74
C PRO A 48 7.44 -3.03 16.04
N LEU A 49 6.44 -3.51 16.78
CA LEU A 49 5.42 -4.42 16.23
C LEU A 49 4.64 -3.83 15.04
N PRO A 50 4.18 -2.56 15.05
CA PRO A 50 3.47 -1.99 13.90
C PRO A 50 4.30 -1.98 12.62
N PHE A 51 5.63 -1.80 12.73
CA PHE A 51 6.54 -1.82 11.59
C PHE A 51 6.66 -3.21 10.96
N VAL A 52 6.69 -4.26 11.79
CA VAL A 52 6.70 -5.65 11.32
C VAL A 52 5.36 -6.01 10.68
N VAL A 53 4.25 -5.62 11.33
CA VAL A 53 2.90 -5.87 10.81
C VAL A 53 2.67 -5.15 9.48
N SER A 54 3.08 -3.89 9.35
CA SER A 54 2.94 -3.15 8.10
C SER A 54 3.78 -3.77 6.99
N PHE A 55 5.03 -4.15 7.25
CA PHE A 55 5.87 -4.81 6.26
C PHE A 55 5.25 -6.14 5.75
N ILE A 56 4.73 -6.96 6.65
CA ILE A 56 4.04 -8.21 6.28
C ILE A 56 2.78 -7.91 5.45
N ALA A 57 1.99 -6.93 5.86
CA ALA A 57 0.79 -6.52 5.12
C ALA A 57 1.13 -6.04 3.70
N GLU A 58 2.20 -5.27 3.54
CA GLU A 58 2.67 -4.80 2.24
C GLU A 58 3.22 -5.92 1.37
N LEU A 59 3.88 -6.91 1.96
CA LEU A 59 4.29 -8.12 1.23
C LEU A 59 3.09 -8.91 0.70
N VAL A 60 2.03 -9.03 1.51
CA VAL A 60 0.77 -9.63 1.09
C VAL A 60 0.14 -8.81 -0.03
N MET A 61 0.05 -7.49 0.11
CA MET A 61 -0.48 -6.60 -0.94
C MET A 61 0.30 -6.71 -2.24
N ALA A 62 1.64 -6.74 -2.18
CA ALA A 62 2.50 -6.92 -3.35
C ALA A 62 2.28 -8.28 -4.02
N THR A 63 2.14 -9.34 -3.24
CA THR A 63 1.81 -10.67 -3.77
C THR A 63 0.47 -10.67 -4.50
N ILE A 64 -0.58 -10.11 -3.90
CA ILE A 64 -1.90 -10.04 -4.53
C ILE A 64 -1.88 -9.14 -5.76
N MET A 65 -1.19 -8.00 -5.71
CA MET A 65 -1.03 -7.12 -6.86
C MET A 65 -0.33 -7.84 -8.02
N ALA A 66 0.71 -8.63 -7.76
CA ALA A 66 1.41 -9.40 -8.79
C ALA A 66 0.48 -10.40 -9.48
N LEU A 67 -0.35 -11.09 -8.70
CA LEU A 67 -1.34 -12.03 -9.23
C LEU A 67 -2.44 -11.33 -10.03
N VAL A 68 -2.97 -10.21 -9.54
CA VAL A 68 -4.04 -9.46 -10.21
C VAL A 68 -3.53 -8.87 -11.51
N VAL A 69 -2.41 -8.14 -11.48
CA VAL A 69 -1.84 -7.51 -12.68
C VAL A 69 -1.46 -8.60 -13.68
N GLY A 70 -0.73 -9.64 -13.26
CA GLY A 70 -0.34 -10.74 -14.14
C GLY A 70 -1.52 -11.47 -14.79
N ALA A 71 -2.59 -11.76 -14.02
CA ALA A 71 -3.79 -12.39 -14.57
C ALA A 71 -4.50 -11.50 -15.59
N MET A 72 -4.55 -10.18 -15.35
CA MET A 72 -5.25 -9.22 -16.20
C MET A 72 -4.47 -8.82 -17.45
N THR A 73 -3.14 -8.98 -17.44
CA THR A 73 -2.26 -8.67 -18.57
C THR A 73 -1.78 -9.92 -19.32
N GLY A 74 -2.36 -11.09 -19.05
CA GLY A 74 -1.98 -12.34 -19.73
C GLY A 74 -0.55 -12.81 -19.44
N GLY A 75 -0.01 -12.47 -18.26
CA GLY A 75 1.36 -12.79 -17.85
C GLY A 75 2.40 -11.72 -18.21
N GLU A 76 2.01 -10.63 -18.90
CA GLU A 76 2.92 -9.56 -19.31
C GLU A 76 2.63 -8.25 -18.55
N PRO A 77 2.95 -8.15 -17.25
CA PRO A 77 2.65 -6.95 -16.47
C PRO A 77 3.51 -5.77 -16.97
N THR A 78 2.89 -4.59 -17.06
CA THR A 78 3.58 -3.33 -17.39
C THR A 78 3.43 -2.33 -16.26
N TRP A 79 4.37 -1.39 -16.13
CA TRP A 79 4.32 -0.34 -15.10
C TRP A 79 3.02 0.47 -15.17
N LEU A 80 2.52 0.74 -16.38
CA LEU A 80 1.27 1.47 -16.59
C LEU A 80 0.06 0.66 -16.13
N ALA A 81 -0.01 -0.63 -16.47
CA ALA A 81 -1.06 -1.52 -15.97
C ALA A 81 -1.02 -1.58 -14.43
N GLY A 82 0.16 -1.72 -13.85
CA GLY A 82 0.37 -1.71 -12.41
C GLY A 82 -0.14 -0.44 -11.73
N LEU A 83 0.12 0.75 -12.30
CA LEU A 83 -0.43 2.01 -11.79
C LEU A 83 -1.95 2.06 -11.87
N VAL A 84 -2.54 1.63 -13.00
CA VAL A 84 -4.00 1.62 -13.19
C VAL A 84 -4.66 0.68 -12.17
N PHE A 85 -4.15 -0.54 -12.02
CA PHE A 85 -4.68 -1.49 -11.03
C PHE A 85 -4.46 -0.99 -9.60
N GLY A 86 -3.30 -0.40 -9.29
CA GLY A 86 -3.03 0.24 -8.01
C GLY A 86 -4.07 1.31 -7.68
N PHE A 87 -4.37 2.20 -8.61
CA PHE A 87 -5.39 3.24 -8.45
C PHE A 87 -6.79 2.66 -8.30
N VAL A 88 -7.20 1.73 -9.16
CA VAL A 88 -8.56 1.16 -9.13
C VAL A 88 -8.81 0.35 -7.86
N LEU A 89 -7.84 -0.47 -7.42
CA LEU A 89 -7.94 -1.22 -6.17
C LEU A 89 -7.94 -0.30 -4.96
N TRP A 90 -7.12 0.75 -4.98
CA TRP A 90 -7.17 1.79 -3.95
C TRP A 90 -8.56 2.44 -3.89
N LEU A 91 -9.08 2.91 -5.02
CA LEU A 91 -10.33 3.63 -5.07
C LEU A 91 -11.51 2.75 -4.66
N GLY A 92 -11.55 1.51 -5.16
CA GLY A 92 -12.65 0.58 -4.94
C GLY A 92 -12.70 0.00 -3.53
N PHE A 93 -11.55 -0.31 -2.94
CA PHE A 93 -11.48 -1.03 -1.67
C PHE A 93 -10.89 -0.22 -0.51
N VAL A 94 -9.87 0.60 -0.74
CA VAL A 94 -9.17 1.27 0.36
C VAL A 94 -9.80 2.62 0.67
N ALA A 95 -9.95 3.49 -0.32
CA ALA A 95 -10.52 4.83 -0.14
C ALA A 95 -11.96 4.76 0.38
N THR A 96 -12.77 3.86 -0.15
CA THR A 96 -14.16 3.62 0.28
C THR A 96 -14.22 3.11 1.71
N THR A 97 -13.46 2.06 2.05
CA THR A 97 -13.46 1.48 3.40
C THR A 97 -12.93 2.46 4.44
N LEU A 98 -11.82 3.16 4.18
CA LEU A 98 -11.30 4.17 5.12
C LEU A 98 -12.29 5.32 5.33
N SER A 99 -12.94 5.77 4.26
CA SER A 99 -13.95 6.82 4.37
C SER A 99 -15.07 6.40 5.30
N VAL A 100 -15.64 5.21 5.08
CA VAL A 100 -16.74 4.67 5.90
C VAL A 100 -16.29 4.45 7.34
N ASN A 101 -15.18 3.75 7.57
CA ASN A 101 -14.70 3.43 8.91
C ASN A 101 -14.43 4.70 9.72
N HIS A 102 -13.69 5.67 9.16
CA HIS A 102 -13.38 6.91 9.87
C HIS A 102 -14.63 7.75 10.15
N ARG A 103 -15.69 7.67 9.33
CA ARG A 103 -16.97 8.33 9.66
C ARG A 103 -17.61 7.69 10.90
N TYR A 104 -17.67 6.36 10.94
CA TYR A 104 -18.27 5.63 12.08
C TYR A 104 -17.45 5.76 13.37
N GLU A 105 -16.12 5.83 13.26
CA GLU A 105 -15.19 6.06 14.37
C GLU A 105 -15.13 7.54 14.81
N ASN A 106 -15.92 8.41 14.17
CA ASN A 106 -16.01 9.84 14.48
C ASN A 106 -14.66 10.58 14.34
N PHE A 107 -13.87 10.21 13.34
CA PHE A 107 -12.68 10.92 12.90
C PHE A 107 -13.01 11.99 11.84
N GLY A 108 -12.12 12.96 11.64
CA GLY A 108 -12.26 14.00 10.61
C GLY A 108 -11.88 13.52 9.21
N TRP A 109 -12.21 14.27 8.16
CA TRP A 109 -11.76 13.96 6.79
C TRP A 109 -10.24 14.06 6.66
N ASP A 110 -9.58 14.87 7.50
CA ASP A 110 -8.13 14.98 7.56
C ASP A 110 -7.43 13.63 7.70
N LEU A 111 -7.91 12.76 8.62
CA LEU A 111 -7.33 11.42 8.81
C LEU A 111 -7.56 10.54 7.58
N THR A 112 -8.74 10.67 6.97
CA THR A 112 -9.09 9.91 5.76
C THR A 112 -8.21 10.31 4.57
N LEU A 113 -7.88 11.60 4.43
CA LEU A 113 -6.98 12.08 3.38
C LEU A 113 -5.53 11.67 3.64
N ILE A 114 -5.07 11.72 4.89
CA ILE A 114 -3.70 11.32 5.25
C ILE A 114 -3.50 9.82 5.03
N ASP A 115 -4.36 8.98 5.60
CA ASP A 115 -4.23 7.53 5.50
C ASP A 115 -4.63 7.05 4.09
N GLY A 116 -5.67 7.64 3.50
CA GLY A 116 -6.07 7.35 2.12
C GLY A 116 -4.97 7.70 1.12
N GLY A 117 -4.32 8.86 1.28
CA GLY A 117 -3.18 9.28 0.45
C GLY A 117 -1.95 8.38 0.62
N HIS A 118 -1.65 7.97 1.87
CA HIS A 118 -0.62 6.98 2.15
C HIS A 118 -0.86 5.69 1.36
N TRP A 119 -2.05 5.10 1.51
CA TRP A 119 -2.34 3.81 0.86
C TRP A 119 -2.46 3.92 -0.67
N LEU A 120 -2.85 5.09 -1.19
CA LEU A 120 -2.75 5.36 -2.63
C LEU A 120 -1.30 5.26 -3.08
N GLY A 121 -0.40 5.97 -2.41
CA GLY A 121 1.04 5.93 -2.71
C GLY A 121 1.60 4.52 -2.65
N VAL A 122 1.29 3.78 -1.58
CA VAL A 122 1.68 2.36 -1.41
C VAL A 122 1.23 1.51 -2.59
N LEU A 123 -0.06 1.55 -2.96
CA LEU A 123 -0.59 0.70 -4.04
C LEU A 123 -0.06 1.10 -5.42
N LEU A 124 0.16 2.39 -5.67
CA LEU A 124 0.79 2.86 -6.91
C LEU A 124 2.25 2.40 -7.01
N ILE A 125 3.02 2.52 -5.92
CA ILE A 125 4.41 2.07 -5.86
C ILE A 125 4.49 0.56 -6.09
N ILE A 126 3.67 -0.20 -5.35
CA ILE A 126 3.64 -1.66 -5.49
C ILE A 126 3.32 -2.05 -6.93
N GLY A 127 2.25 -1.48 -7.51
CA GLY A 127 1.85 -1.75 -8.89
C GLY A 127 2.94 -1.37 -9.90
N ALA A 128 3.53 -0.19 -9.76
CA ALA A 128 4.59 0.28 -10.65
C ALA A 128 5.83 -0.62 -10.61
N VAL A 129 6.29 -1.02 -9.43
CA VAL A 129 7.47 -1.89 -9.27
C VAL A 129 7.20 -3.27 -9.86
N ILE A 130 6.04 -3.86 -9.59
CA ILE A 130 5.64 -5.16 -10.18
C ILE A 130 5.61 -5.07 -11.70
N GLY A 131 4.96 -4.03 -12.24
CA GLY A 131 4.89 -3.82 -13.68
C GLY A 131 6.22 -3.44 -14.33
N TRP A 132 7.16 -2.89 -13.57
CA TRP A 132 8.51 -2.56 -14.05
C TRP A 132 9.37 -3.80 -14.22
N PHE A 133 9.29 -4.75 -13.28
CA PHE A 133 10.03 -6.01 -13.38
C PHE A 133 9.52 -6.92 -14.50
N GLY A 134 8.26 -6.76 -14.91
CA GLY A 134 7.69 -7.54 -16.01
C GLY A 134 7.46 -9.02 -15.67
N ALA A 135 7.25 -9.83 -16.71
CA ALA A 135 7.07 -11.28 -16.57
C ALA A 135 8.30 -11.96 -15.96
N VAL A 136 8.11 -13.11 -15.31
CA VAL A 136 9.23 -14.00 -14.97
C VAL A 136 9.89 -14.41 -16.29
N ALA A 137 11.18 -14.14 -16.45
CA ALA A 137 11.91 -14.52 -17.66
C ALA A 137 11.71 -16.02 -17.95
N SER A 138 11.03 -16.31 -19.06
CA SER A 138 10.80 -17.66 -19.59
C SER A 138 12.04 -18.21 -20.27
#